data_AF-A0A238HJZ5-F1
#
_entry.id   AF-A0A238HJZ5-F1
#
_cell.length_a   1.000
_cell.length_b   1.000
_cell.length_c   1.000
_cell.angle_alpha   90.00
_cell.angle_beta   90.00
_cell.angle_gamma   90.00
#
_symmetry.space_group_name_H-M   'P 1'
#
loop_
_entity.id
_entity.type
_entity.pdbx_description
1 polymer ?
#
loop_
_entity_poly.entity_id
_entity_poly.type
_entity_poly.pdbx_seq_one_letter_code
_entity_poly.pdbx_strand_id
1 'polypeptide(L)' 'NLRTLATCGRRLFLAALIMAAKYLQDKNYSNRAWSKISGLSALEINRNEREFLDTIDYGLFVSAAKFARWS' A
#
# COMPACT_ATOMS: atom_id res chain seq x y z
N ASN A 1 0.69 7.99 -18.97
CA ASN A 1 1.88 8.76 -18.56
C ASN A 1 1.68 9.27 -17.12
N LEU A 2 1.63 8.39 -16.12
CA LEU A 2 1.17 8.76 -14.77
C LEU A 2 1.85 7.87 -13.71
N ARG A 3 3.07 8.23 -13.31
CA ARG A 3 3.71 7.74 -12.06
C ARG A 3 3.60 8.82 -10.97
N THR A 4 2.38 9.23 -10.67
CA THR A 4 2.08 10.33 -9.75
C THR A 4 2.22 9.93 -8.28
N LEU A 5 2.04 8.66 -7.92
CA LEU A 5 2.12 8.18 -6.54
C LEU A 5 3.50 8.45 -5.93
N ALA A 6 4.56 8.17 -6.69
CA ALA A 6 5.95 8.35 -6.24
C ALA A 6 6.28 9.81 -5.90
N THR A 7 5.56 10.79 -6.48
CA THR A 7 5.78 12.22 -6.21
C THR A 7 5.13 12.70 -4.90
N CYS A 8 4.28 11.88 -4.26
CA CYS A 8 3.63 12.23 -3.00
C CYS A 8 3.95 11.18 -1.93
N GLY A 9 5.00 11.43 -1.13
CA GLY A 9 5.47 10.51 -0.08
C GLY A 9 4.37 10.05 0.90
N ARG A 10 3.42 10.93 1.25
CA ARG A 10 2.27 10.56 2.10
C ARG A 10 1.37 9.50 1.47
N ARG A 11 1.09 9.63 0.17
CA ARG A 11 0.24 8.68 -0.57
C ARG A 11 0.98 7.37 -0.82
N LEU A 12 2.27 7.45 -1.14
CA LEU A 12 3.13 6.28 -1.31
C LEU A 12 3.23 5.47 -0.02
N PHE A 13 3.48 6.14 1.11
CA PHE A 13 3.54 5.49 2.42
C PHE A 13 2.20 4.82 2.79
N LEU A 14 1.09 5.53 2.59
CA LEU A 14 -0.24 4.97 2.86
C LEU A 14 -0.54 3.75 1.98
N ALA A 15 -0.22 3.80 0.68
CA ALA A 15 -0.39 2.66 -0.22
C ALA A 15 0.45 1.46 0.22
N ALA A 16 1.72 1.69 0.58
CA ALA A 16 2.61 0.64 1.10
C ALA A 16 2.05 0.00 2.38
N LEU A 17 1.54 0.82 3.31
CA LEU A 17 0.93 0.37 4.56
C LEU A 17 -0.32 -0.49 4.32
N ILE A 18 -1.21 -0.05 3.43
CA ILE A 18 -2.43 -0.80 3.10
C ILE A 18 -2.07 -2.13 2.44
N MET A 19 -1.09 -2.14 1.52
CA MET A 19 -0.65 -3.36 0.85
C MET A 19 -0.02 -4.36 1.82
N ALA A 20 0.80 -3.89 2.77
CA ALA A 20 1.35 -4.74 3.83
C ALA A 20 0.25 -5.34 4.72
N ALA A 21 -0.74 -4.53 5.11
CA ALA A 21 -1.88 -5.01 5.89
C ALA A 21 -2.71 -6.07 5.13
N LYS A 22 -2.96 -5.86 3.83
CA LYS A 22 -3.66 -6.83 2.97
C LYS A 22 -2.89 -8.13 2.79
N TYR A 23 -1.56 -8.06 2.77
CA TYR A 23 -0.71 -9.23 2.55
C TYR A 23 -0.54 -10.08 3.81
N LEU A 24 -0.45 -9.46 4.99
CA LEU A 24 -0.09 -10.15 6.23
C LEU A 24 -1.29 -10.54 7.11
N GLN A 25 -2.41 -9.84 7.01
CA GLN A 25 -3.53 -10.00 7.94
C GLN A 25 -4.71 -10.70 7.26
N ASP A 26 -5.13 -11.85 7.80
CA ASP A 26 -6.34 -12.57 7.33
C ASP A 26 -7.61 -11.72 7.46
N LYS A 27 -7.63 -10.81 8.44
CA LYS A 27 -8.68 -9.81 8.63
C LYS A 27 -8.10 -8.42 8.44
N ASN A 28 -8.43 -7.78 7.32
CA ASN A 28 -8.02 -6.42 7.03
C ASN A 28 -9.22 -5.49 6.77
N TYR A 29 -9.02 -4.20 6.96
CA TYR A 29 -9.98 -3.16 6.62
C TYR A 29 -10.21 -3.06 5.11
N SER A 30 -11.48 -2.88 4.73
CA SER A 30 -11.85 -2.58 3.35
C SER A 30 -11.35 -1.19 2.93
N ASN A 31 -11.24 -0.95 1.61
CA ASN A 31 -10.87 0.37 1.10
C ASN A 31 -11.88 1.47 1.47
N ARG A 32 -13.12 1.11 1.81
CA ARG A 32 -14.12 2.03 2.36
C ARG A 32 -13.76 2.46 3.80
N ALA A 33 -13.23 1.55 4.62
CA ALA A 33 -12.75 1.89 5.95
C ALA A 33 -11.46 2.73 5.88
N TRP A 34 -10.51 2.35 5.02
CA TRP A 34 -9.31 3.16 4.77
C TRP A 34 -9.62 4.56 4.21
N SER A 35 -10.70 4.70 3.43
CA SER A 35 -11.19 6.00 2.97
C SER A 35 -11.62 6.90 4.14
N LYS A 36 -12.33 6.34 5.14
CA LYS A 36 -12.69 7.08 6.36
C LYS A 36 -11.47 7.45 7.22
N ILE A 37 -10.48 6.57 7.30
CA ILE A 37 -9.27 6.78 8.13
C ILE A 37 -8.34 7.82 7.50
N SER A 38 -8.13 7.77 6.19
CA SER A 38 -7.15 8.60 5.49
C SER A 38 -7.70 9.91 4.93
N GLY A 39 -9.03 10.05 4.83
CA GLY A 39 -9.69 11.15 4.14
C GLY A 39 -9.61 11.10 2.61
N LEU A 40 -8.98 10.08 2.04
CA LEU A 40 -8.94 9.86 0.59
C LEU A 40 -10.21 9.16 0.12
N SER A 41 -10.63 9.41 -1.12
CA SER A 41 -11.71 8.63 -1.72
C SER A 41 -11.29 7.17 -1.92
N ALA A 42 -12.25 6.24 -1.82
CA ALA A 42 -11.98 4.83 -2.08
C ALA A 42 -11.43 4.58 -3.50
N LEU A 43 -11.87 5.38 -4.49
CA LEU A 43 -11.35 5.33 -5.86
C LEU A 43 -9.86 5.70 -5.92
N GLU A 44 -9.47 6.74 -5.19
CA GLU A 44 -8.07 7.15 -5.12
C GLU A 44 -7.21 6.09 -4.43
N ILE A 45 -7.69 5.50 -3.34
CA ILE A 45 -7.00 4.39 -2.66
C ILE A 45 -6.81 3.22 -3.62
N ASN A 46 -7.86 2.79 -4.33
CA ASN A 46 -7.77 1.72 -5.33
C ASN A 46 -6.71 2.01 -6.40
N ARG A 47 -6.62 3.27 -6.86
CA ARG A 47 -5.62 3.68 -7.84
C ARG A 47 -4.20 3.63 -7.25
N ASN A 48 -4.01 4.18 -6.05
CA ASN A 48 -2.72 4.21 -5.39
C ASN A 48 -2.21 2.79 -5.08
N GLU A 49 -3.09 1.85 -4.71
CA GLU A 49 -2.73 0.44 -4.52
C GLU A 49 -2.22 -0.22 -5.80
N ARG A 50 -2.93 -0.03 -6.92
CA ARG A 50 -2.50 -0.57 -8.23
C ARG A 50 -1.17 0.02 -8.65
N GLU A 51 -1.03 1.34 -8.57
CA GLU A 51 0.21 2.02 -8.94
C GLU A 51 1.39 1.60 -8.04
N PHE A 52 1.15 1.36 -6.74
CA PHE A 52 2.16 0.81 -5.84
C PHE A 52 2.57 -0.61 -6.25
N LEU A 53 1.62 -1.51 -6.50
CA LEU A 53 1.87 -2.89 -6.94
C LEU A 53 2.67 -2.93 -8.24
N ASP A 54 2.27 -2.13 -9.23
CA ASP A 54 2.99 -2.00 -10.50
C ASP A 54 4.42 -1.47 -10.29
N THR A 55 4.61 -0.57 -9.32
CA THR A 55 5.93 0.00 -9.01
C THR A 55 6.89 -1.02 -8.40
N ILE A 56 6.38 -1.97 -7.62
CA ILE A 56 7.19 -3.03 -6.97
C ILE A 56 7.18 -4.36 -7.74
N ASP A 57 6.62 -4.39 -8.95
CA ASP A 57 6.43 -5.60 -9.75
C ASP A 57 5.72 -6.72 -8.97
N TYR A 58 4.70 -6.35 -8.20
CA TYR A 58 3.94 -7.24 -7.31
C TYR A 58 4.78 -7.99 -6.24
N GLY A 59 6.05 -7.61 -6.05
CA GLY A 59 6.98 -8.23 -5.12
C GLY A 59 6.75 -7.87 -3.64
N LEU A 60 5.64 -8.33 -3.06
CA LEU A 60 5.27 -8.06 -1.65
C LEU A 60 5.99 -8.95 -0.62
N PHE A 61 6.52 -10.10 -1.05
CA PHE A 61 7.13 -11.05 -0.13
C PHE A 61 8.43 -10.52 0.47
N VAL A 62 8.52 -10.59 1.80
CA VAL A 62 9.74 -10.31 2.56
C VAL A 62 10.01 -11.52 3.45
N SER A 63 11.18 -12.14 3.27
CA SER A 63 11.57 -13.28 4.11
C SER A 63 11.85 -12.83 5.54
N ALA A 64 11.68 -13.74 6.52
CA ALA A 64 11.98 -13.47 7.92
C ALA A 64 13.42 -12.97 8.13
N ALA A 65 14.39 -13.57 7.43
CA ALA A 65 15.79 -13.14 7.47
C ALA A 65 15.99 -11.70 6.95
N LYS A 66 15.29 -11.32 5.87
CA LYS A 66 15.35 -9.96 5.32
C LYS A 66 14.68 -8.97 6.28
N PHE A 67 13.56 -9.34 6.90
CA PHE A 67 12.85 -8.51 7.86
C PHE A 67 13.67 -8.26 9.14
N ALA A 68 14.29 -9.31 9.70
CA ALA A 68 15.11 -9.24 10.91
C ALA A 68 16.30 -8.26 10.81
N ARG A 69 16.74 -7.89 9.60
CA ARG A 69 17.80 -6.89 9.40
C ARG A 69 17.36 -5.45 9.67
N TRP A 70 16.06 -5.20 9.73
CA TRP A 70 15.46 -3.87 9.94
C TRP A 70 14.73 -3.75 11.29
N SER A 71 14.81 -4.79 12.12
CA SER A 71 14.26 -4.85 13.49
C SER A 71 15.40 -4.70 14.48
#